data_AF-A0A7J7SLI4-F1
#
_entry.id   AF-A0A7J7SLI4-F1
#
_cell.length_a   1.000
_cell.length_b   1.000
_cell.length_c   1.000
_cell.angle_alpha   90.00
_cell.angle_beta   90.00
_cell.angle_gamma   90.00
#
_symmetry.space_group_name_H-M   'P 1'
#
loop_
_entity.id
_entity.type
_entity.pdbx_description
1 polymer ?
#
loop_
_entity_poly.entity_id
_entity_poly.type
_entity_poly.pdbx_seq_one_letter_code
_entity_poly.pdbx_strand_id
1 'polypeptide(L)'
;MARAGSSSGDAAAGARAAGAGQPEQWELSLEEVLKAYEQPINEEQAWAVCFQGCRGLRGAPGGRRRIRDTADILLRRDGSVSARLEPGAAEPTMVVSTASSEAQR
;
A
#
# COMPACT_ATOMS: atom_id res chain seq x y z
N MET A 1 -55.22 -12.13 10.25
CA MET A 1 -54.22 -12.68 9.30
C MET A 1 -53.68 -11.53 8.48
N ALA A 2 -52.42 -11.11 8.68
CA ALA A 2 -51.78 -10.13 7.80
C ALA A 2 -50.66 -10.85 7.03
N ARG A 3 -50.83 -10.97 5.71
CA ARG A 3 -49.81 -11.51 4.80
C ARG A 3 -48.95 -10.37 4.27
N ALA A 4 -47.64 -10.55 4.38
CA ALA A 4 -46.64 -9.81 3.63
C ALA A 4 -46.78 -10.11 2.13
N GLY A 5 -46.62 -9.09 1.30
CA GLY A 5 -46.49 -9.20 -0.15
C GLY A 5 -45.39 -8.28 -0.64
N SER A 6 -44.29 -8.87 -1.09
CA SER A 6 -43.17 -8.20 -1.77
C SER A 6 -43.51 -7.87 -3.21
N SER A 7 -42.95 -6.76 -3.70
CA SER A 7 -42.52 -6.52 -5.08
C SER A 7 -41.88 -5.12 -5.09
N SER A 8 -40.93 -4.73 -5.92
CA SER A 8 -40.03 -5.36 -6.89
C SER A 8 -39.04 -4.23 -7.20
N GLY A 9 -37.79 -4.51 -7.51
CA GLY A 9 -36.85 -3.46 -7.90
C GLY A 9 -35.43 -3.96 -8.07
N ASP A 10 -35.25 -4.93 -8.96
CA ASP A 10 -33.94 -5.20 -9.54
C ASP A 10 -33.55 -4.03 -10.45
N ALA A 11 -32.42 -3.40 -10.18
CA ALA A 11 -31.79 -2.43 -11.07
C ALA A 11 -30.27 -2.45 -10.84
N ALA A 12 -29.65 -3.60 -11.13
CA ALA A 12 -28.20 -3.70 -11.28
C ALA A 12 -27.84 -3.60 -12.78
N ALA A 13 -27.28 -2.47 -13.21
CA ALA A 13 -26.27 -2.37 -14.28
C ALA A 13 -25.94 -0.90 -14.59
N GLY A 14 -25.33 -0.19 -13.63
CA GLY A 14 -24.63 1.06 -13.90
C GLY A 14 -23.18 0.74 -14.24
N ALA A 15 -22.84 0.81 -15.53
CA ALA A 15 -21.51 0.55 -16.05
C ALA A 15 -20.43 1.36 -15.31
N ARG A 16 -19.33 0.66 -15.03
CA ARG A 16 -18.15 1.18 -14.36
C ARG A 16 -17.56 2.36 -15.12
N ALA A 17 -17.70 3.55 -14.55
CA ALA A 17 -16.67 4.56 -14.65
C ALA A 17 -15.85 4.48 -13.35
N ALA A 18 -14.76 3.70 -13.39
CA ALA A 18 -13.71 3.80 -12.39
C ALA A 18 -12.96 5.12 -12.61
N GLY A 19 -13.63 6.23 -12.32
CA GLY A 19 -13.00 7.51 -12.13
C GLY A 19 -12.16 7.42 -10.86
N ALA A 20 -10.85 7.60 -11.02
CA ALA A 20 -9.87 7.66 -9.95
C ALA A 20 -10.21 8.77 -8.95
N GLY A 21 -11.07 8.45 -8.00
CA GLY A 21 -11.25 9.19 -6.76
C GLY A 21 -10.69 8.34 -5.64
N GLN A 22 -9.36 8.22 -5.56
CA GLN A 22 -8.76 7.90 -4.27
C GLN A 22 -9.29 8.98 -3.31
N PRO A 23 -9.98 8.65 -2.20
CA PRO A 23 -10.20 9.65 -1.16
C PRO A 23 -8.81 10.20 -0.87
N GLU A 24 -8.63 11.52 -0.94
CA GLU A 24 -7.36 12.19 -0.70
C GLU A 24 -6.76 11.61 0.58
N GLN A 25 -5.86 10.62 0.43
CA GLN A 25 -5.43 9.79 1.55
C GLN A 25 -4.41 10.65 2.26
N TRP A 26 -4.90 11.46 3.19
CA TRP A 26 -4.05 12.31 4.00
C TRP A 26 -3.03 11.40 4.70
N GLU A 27 -1.80 11.51 4.25
CA GLU A 27 -0.65 10.73 4.65
C GLU A 27 0.45 11.69 5.06
N LEU A 28 1.06 11.43 6.21
CA LEU A 28 2.21 12.17 6.71
C LEU A 28 3.35 11.19 6.89
N SER A 29 4.55 11.60 6.50
CA SER A 29 5.75 10.89 6.91
C SER A 29 6.00 11.07 8.41
N LEU A 30 6.65 10.09 9.03
CA LEU A 30 7.12 10.24 10.41
C LEU A 30 8.12 11.41 10.51
N GLU A 31 8.88 11.69 9.45
CA GLU A 31 9.77 12.85 9.39
C GLU A 31 9.01 14.18 9.53
N GLU A 32 7.90 14.36 8.81
CA GLU A 32 7.06 15.58 8.92
C GLU A 32 6.48 15.75 10.32
N VAL A 33 6.05 14.66 10.95
CA VAL A 33 5.57 14.69 12.34
C VAL A 33 6.69 15.13 13.29
N LEU A 34 7.87 14.51 13.18
CA LEU A 34 9.02 14.85 14.04
C LEU A 34 9.45 16.32 13.84
N LYS A 35 9.42 16.82 12.60
CA LYS A 35 9.72 18.23 12.29
C LYS A 35 8.66 19.19 12.85
N ALA A 36 7.38 18.82 12.80
CA ALA A 36 6.29 19.68 13.26
C ALA A 36 6.24 19.79 14.80
N TYR A 37 6.55 18.71 15.52
CA TYR A 37 6.52 18.70 16.98
C TYR A 37 7.87 19.03 17.63
N GLU A 38 8.96 19.03 16.85
CA GLU A 38 10.35 19.25 17.29
C GLU A 38 10.72 18.39 18.52
N GLN A 39 10.11 17.21 18.64
CA GLN A 39 10.23 16.30 19.77
C GLN A 39 10.27 14.86 19.27
N PRO A 40 11.00 13.96 19.97
CA PRO A 40 10.93 12.54 19.70
C PRO A 40 9.54 12.00 20.04
N ILE A 41 9.14 10.93 19.36
CA ILE A 41 7.94 10.18 19.74
C ILE A 41 8.14 9.49 21.09
N ASN A 42 7.07 9.36 21.85
CA ASN A 42 7.11 8.63 23.12
C ASN A 42 7.16 7.10 22.91
N GLU A 43 7.34 6.36 24.00
CA GLU A 43 7.45 4.90 23.97
C GLU A 43 6.21 4.22 23.37
N GLU A 44 5.02 4.58 23.82
CA GLU A 44 3.76 4.01 23.30
C GLU A 44 3.58 4.29 21.80
N GLN A 45 3.98 5.48 21.34
CA GLN A 45 3.96 5.82 19.92
C GLN A 45 4.97 4.99 19.13
N ALA A 46 6.18 4.79 19.66
CA ALA A 46 7.17 3.92 19.03
C ALA A 46 6.66 2.47 18.93
N TRP A 47 6.02 1.95 19.98
CA TRP A 47 5.38 0.64 19.96
C TRP A 47 4.26 0.56 18.91
N ALA A 48 3.38 1.56 18.84
CA ALA A 48 2.30 1.61 17.87
C ALA A 48 2.81 1.64 16.42
N VAL A 49 3.82 2.48 16.12
CA VAL A 49 4.43 2.57 14.80
C VAL A 49 5.07 1.24 14.40
N CYS A 50 5.80 0.60 15.32
CA CYS A 50 6.41 -0.71 15.07
C CYS A 50 5.37 -1.79 14.81
N PHE A 51 4.32 -1.89 15.63
CA PHE A 51 3.29 -2.91 15.48
C PHE A 51 2.51 -2.76 14.17
N GLN A 52 2.02 -1.55 13.90
CA GLN A 52 1.22 -1.26 12.71
C GLN A 52 2.07 -1.37 11.44
N GLY A 53 3.31 -0.89 11.47
CA GLY A 53 4.24 -0.99 10.34
C GLY A 53 4.57 -2.44 9.99
N CYS A 54 4.89 -3.29 10.98
CA CYS A 54 5.10 -4.72 10.76
C CYS A 54 3.86 -5.41 10.19
N ARG A 55 2.67 -5.05 10.68
CA ARG A 55 1.40 -5.58 10.19
C ARG A 55 1.14 -5.20 8.73
N GLY A 56 1.40 -3.95 8.36
CA GLY A 56 1.27 -3.46 6.98
C GLY A 56 2.26 -4.10 6.01
N LEU A 57 3.50 -4.34 6.44
CA LEU A 57 4.53 -4.99 5.63
C LEU A 57 4.25 -6.48 5.37
N ARG A 58 3.59 -7.17 6.30
CA ARG A 58 3.26 -8.61 6.17
C ARG A 58 2.24 -8.90 5.06
N GLY A 59 1.38 -7.94 4.72
CA GLY A 59 0.29 -8.11 3.76
C GLY A 59 0.46 -7.37 2.43
N ALA A 60 1.58 -6.67 2.22
CA ALA A 60 1.76 -5.79 1.07
C ALA A 60 2.21 -6.56 -0.19
N PRO A 61 1.46 -6.50 -1.32
CA PRO A 61 1.98 -6.95 -2.61
C PRO A 61 3.15 -6.04 -3.03
N GLY A 62 4.22 -6.63 -3.57
CA GLY A 62 5.40 -5.87 -4.05
C GLY A 62 6.75 -6.15 -3.37
N GLY A 63 6.88 -7.25 -2.63
CA GLY A 63 8.17 -7.69 -2.10
C GLY A 63 8.67 -6.89 -0.88
N ARG A 64 9.95 -7.08 -0.54
CA ARG A 64 10.57 -6.46 0.63
C ARG A 64 10.64 -4.94 0.44
N ARG A 65 10.03 -4.17 1.34
CA ARG A 65 10.23 -2.71 1.40
C ARG A 65 11.39 -2.40 2.33
N ARG A 66 12.31 -1.55 1.90
CA ARG A 66 13.43 -1.09 2.71
C ARG A 66 13.07 0.27 3.29
N ILE A 67 13.18 0.40 4.61
CA ILE A 67 13.07 1.68 5.32
C ILE A 67 14.50 2.19 5.51
N ARG A 68 14.82 3.35 4.93
CA ARG A 68 16.13 3.98 5.02
C ARG A 68 16.17 5.01 6.13
N ASP A 69 15.09 5.78 6.26
CA ASP A 69 14.94 6.85 7.24
C ASP A 69 13.45 7.07 7.60
N THR A 70 13.17 8.12 8.37
CA THR A 70 11.82 8.44 8.85
C THR A 70 10.89 8.97 7.75
N ALA A 71 11.40 9.40 6.60
CA ALA A 71 10.60 9.85 5.46
C ALA A 71 9.95 8.66 4.70
N ASP A 72 10.49 7.45 4.90
CA ASP A 72 9.93 6.21 4.36
C ASP A 72 8.77 5.66 5.18
N ILE A 73 8.56 6.14 6.42
CA ILE A 73 7.49 5.67 7.30
C ILE A 73 6.27 6.58 7.12
N LEU A 74 5.18 6.01 6.65
CA LEU A 74 3.98 6.72 6.23
C LEU A 74 2.83 6.44 7.19
N LEU A 75 2.31 7.50 7.81
CA LEU A 75 1.23 7.51 8.78
C LEU A 75 -0.06 7.97 8.10
N ARG A 76 -1.12 7.17 8.21
CA ARG A 76 -2.41 7.43 7.57
C ARG A 76 -3.45 7.86 8.60
N ARG A 77 -4.45 8.62 8.13
CA ARG A 77 -5.56 9.11 8.98
C ARG A 77 -6.32 8.01 9.72
N ASP A 78 -6.37 6.81 9.18
CA ASP A 78 -7.03 5.64 9.80
C ASP A 78 -6.15 4.94 10.87
N GLY A 79 -4.97 5.48 11.16
CA GLY A 79 -4.01 4.90 12.11
C GLY A 79 -3.21 3.72 11.55
N SER A 80 -3.31 3.44 10.24
CA SER A 80 -2.42 2.49 9.58
C SER A 80 -1.05 3.10 9.30
N VAL A 81 -0.03 2.24 9.35
CA VAL A 81 1.37 2.61 9.10
C VAL A 81 1.89 1.75 7.95
N SER A 82 2.54 2.38 6.98
CA SER A 82 3.11 1.71 5.82
C SER A 82 4.52 2.22 5.54
N ALA A 83 5.28 1.48 4.74
CA ALA A 83 6.56 1.94 4.22
C ALA A 83 6.40 2.40 2.77
N ARG A 84 7.08 3.48 2.39
CA ARG A 84 7.16 3.95 1.01
C ARG A 84 7.64 2.82 0.09
N LEU A 85 6.99 2.68 -1.06
CA LEU A 85 7.46 1.76 -2.09
C LEU A 85 8.64 2.43 -2.79
N GLU A 86 9.76 1.72 -2.90
CA GLU A 86 10.88 2.16 -3.73
C GLU A 86 10.41 2.23 -5.20
N PRO A 87 10.42 3.41 -5.84
CA PRO A 87 10.14 3.51 -7.26
C PRO A 87 11.37 2.97 -8.03
N GLY A 88 11.42 1.66 -8.28
CA GLY A 88 12.46 1.11 -9.16
C GLY A 88 12.88 -0.34 -8.89
N ALA A 89 12.06 -1.29 -9.33
CA ALA A 89 12.54 -2.52 -9.95
C ALA A 89 11.64 -2.89 -11.14
N ALA A 90 11.24 -1.89 -11.93
CA ALA A 90 10.77 -2.11 -13.29
C ALA A 90 12.01 -2.01 -14.20
N GLU A 91 12.79 -3.08 -14.22
CA GLU A 91 13.51 -3.58 -15.39
C GLU A 91 13.74 -5.07 -15.09
N PRO A 92 13.14 -6.01 -15.84
CA PRO A 92 13.62 -7.37 -15.81
C PRO A 92 15.00 -7.30 -16.47
N THR A 93 16.06 -7.19 -15.67
CA THR A 93 17.42 -7.38 -16.17
C THR A 93 17.45 -8.77 -16.79
N MET A 94 17.37 -8.80 -18.12
CA MET A 94 17.57 -9.98 -18.94
C MET A 94 18.92 -10.57 -18.60
N VAL A 95 18.90 -11.64 -17.82
CA VAL A 95 19.92 -12.68 -17.80
C VAL A 95 19.12 -13.95 -18.04
N VAL A 96 19.32 -14.70 -19.12
CA VAL A 96 20.59 -15.29 -19.55
C VAL A 96 20.58 -15.49 -21.08
N SER A 97 21.60 -14.99 -21.78
CA SER A 97 22.06 -15.62 -23.01
C SER A 97 22.91 -16.82 -22.63
N THR A 98 22.54 -18.02 -23.09
CA THR A 98 23.43 -19.10 -23.60
C THR A 98 22.65 -20.42 -23.67
N ALA A 99 22.17 -20.76 -24.86
CA ALA A 99 22.02 -22.14 -25.28
C ALA A 99 22.28 -22.22 -26.79
N SER A 100 23.49 -22.71 -27.07
CA SER A 100 23.99 -23.34 -28.29
C SER A 100 23.43 -22.95 -29.65
N SER A 101 24.35 -22.42 -30.46
CA SER A 101 24.38 -22.62 -31.90
C SER A 101 24.40 -24.13 -32.21
N GLU A 102 23.25 -24.71 -32.56
CA GLU A 102 23.22 -25.93 -33.39
C GLU A 102 23.21 -25.48 -34.85
N ALA A 103 24.42 -25.41 -35.39
CA ALA A 103 24.66 -25.28 -36.82
C ALA A 103 24.33 -26.60 -37.52
N GLN A 104 23.62 -26.47 -38.62
CA GLN A 104 23.35 -27.48 -39.64
C GLN A 104 24.53 -28.45 -39.88
N ARG A 105 24.27 -29.77 -39.82
CA ARG A 105 24.39 -30.70 -40.96
C ARG A 105 23.94 -32.10 -40.61
#